data_AF-A0A968KFE4-F1
#
_entry.id   AF-A0A968KFE4-F1
#
_cell.length_a   1.000
_cell.length_b   1.000
_cell.length_c   1.000
_cell.angle_alpha   90.00
_cell.angle_beta   90.00
_cell.angle_gamma   90.00
#
_symmetry.space_group_name_H-M   'P 1'
#
loop_
_entity.id
_entity.type
_entity.pdbx_description
1 polymer ?
#
loop_
_entity_poly.entity_id
_entity_poly.type
_entity_poly.pdbx_seq_one_letter_code
_entity_poly.pdbx_strand_id
1 'polypeptide(L)' 'KTAHIKKLKNGTLQLGMRVSALEQVIPWVLSFGRRARVLEPVELKDRVRKEIRAMNKKYGNPS' A
#
# COMPACT_ATOMS: atom_id res chain seq x y z
N LYS A 1 7.22 -15.45 12.32
CA LYS A 1 6.82 -14.21 11.59
C LYS A 1 8.08 -13.41 11.35
N THR A 2 8.48 -13.18 10.10
CA THR A 2 9.74 -12.49 9.79
C THR A 2 9.42 -11.30 8.90
N ALA A 3 9.67 -10.11 9.43
CA ALA A 3 9.65 -8.86 8.67
C ALA A 3 11.09 -8.44 8.42
N HIS A 4 11.36 -7.86 7.25
CA HIS A 4 12.66 -7.39 6.84
C HIS A 4 12.54 -5.92 6.44
N ILE A 5 13.42 -5.09 7.01
CA ILE A 5 13.50 -3.66 6.72
C ILE A 5 14.85 -3.39 6.08
N LYS A 6 14.83 -2.72 4.93
CA LYS A 6 16.03 -2.25 4.24
C LYS A 6 15.98 -0.72 4.13
N LYS A 7 16.99 -0.05 4.70
CA LYS A 7 17.19 1.39 4.49
C LYS A 7 17.74 1.61 3.07
N LEU A 8 17.13 2.53 2.33
CA LEU A 8 17.57 2.91 0.99
C LEU A 8 18.40 4.20 1.04
N LYS A 9 19.29 4.39 0.06
CA LYS A 9 20.23 5.53 0.01
C LYS A 9 19.54 6.90 0.00
N ASN A 10 18.29 6.96 -0.46
CA ASN A 10 17.47 8.18 -0.51
C ASN A 10 16.70 8.47 0.79
N GLY A 11 17.05 7.81 1.90
CA GLY A 11 16.39 7.99 3.20
C GLY A 11 15.03 7.30 3.34
N THR A 12 14.58 6.55 2.33
CA THR A 12 13.34 5.75 2.41
C THR A 12 13.60 4.35 2.97
N LEU A 13 12.51 3.65 3.33
CA LEU A 13 12.54 2.29 3.84
C LEU A 13 11.78 1.36 2.90
N GLN A 14 12.37 0.21 2.59
CA GLN A 14 11.67 -0.92 1.99
C GLN A 14 11.34 -1.93 3.09
N LEU A 15 10.06 -2.27 3.21
CA LEU A 15 9.54 -3.25 4.16
C LEU A 15 9.01 -4.46 3.41
N GLY A 16 9.52 -5.65 3.74
CA GLY A 16 8.99 -6.94 3.30
C GLY A 16 8.50 -7.73 4.50
N MET A 17 7.33 -8.36 4.40
CA MET A 17 6.79 -9.19 5.48
C MET A 17 5.90 -10.30 4.90
N ARG A 18 5.80 -11.42 5.63
CA ARG A 18 4.77 -12.42 5.38
C ARG A 18 3.52 -12.10 6.18
N VAL A 19 2.39 -12.04 5.50
CA VAL A 19 1.06 -11.81 6.08
C VAL A 19 0.15 -12.99 5.75
N SER A 20 -0.87 -13.20 6.59
CA SER A 20 -1.87 -14.25 6.37
C SER A 20 -2.95 -13.86 5.36
N ALA A 21 -3.18 -12.56 5.15
CA ALA A 21 -4.21 -12.03 4.26
C ALA A 21 -3.81 -10.64 3.73
N LEU A 22 -4.08 -10.36 2.45
CA LEU A 22 -3.79 -9.05 1.84
C LEU A 22 -4.82 -7.98 2.26
N GLU A 23 -6.03 -8.40 2.60
CA GLU A 23 -7.16 -7.57 3.02
C GLU A 23 -6.82 -6.72 4.25
N GLN A 24 -6.02 -7.25 5.17
CA GLN A 24 -5.55 -6.54 6.35
C GLN A 24 -4.44 -5.52 6.04
N VAL A 25 -3.68 -5.76 4.95
CA VAL A 25 -2.55 -4.91 4.56
C VAL A 25 -3.03 -3.65 3.83
N ILE A 26 -4.14 -3.73 3.09
CA ILE A 26 -4.63 -2.61 2.27
C ILE A 26 -4.95 -1.36 3.11
N PRO A 27 -5.77 -1.43 4.19
CA PRO A 27 -6.07 -0.24 5.01
C PRO A 27 -4.80 0.34 5.64
N TRP A 28 -3.89 -0.52 6.07
CA TRP A 28 -2.60 -0.11 6.63
C TRP A 28 -1.76 0.64 5.59
N VAL A 29 -1.62 0.14 4.35
CA VAL A 29 -0.92 0.84 3.27
C VAL A 29 -1.58 2.19 2.97
N LEU A 30 -2.91 2.23 2.89
CA LEU A 30 -3.66 3.46 2.58
C LEU A 30 -3.53 4.51 3.68
N SER A 31 -3.36 4.11 4.95
CA SER A 31 -3.15 5.05 6.06
C SER A 31 -1.92 5.95 5.88
N PHE A 32 -0.91 5.52 5.12
CA PHE A 32 0.26 6.34 4.80
C PHE A 32 0.00 7.38 3.70
N GLY A 33 -1.09 7.21 2.94
CA GLY A 33 -1.42 8.01 1.77
C GLY A 33 -0.28 7.97 0.74
N ARG A 34 0.08 9.15 0.20
CA ARG A 34 1.13 9.29 -0.82
C ARG A 34 2.54 8.89 -0.34
N ARG A 35 2.77 8.70 0.97
CA ARG A 35 4.09 8.39 1.53
C ARG A 35 4.49 6.93 1.37
N ALA A 36 3.56 6.04 1.03
CA ALA A 36 3.85 4.62 0.80
C ALA A 36 3.55 4.21 -0.64
N ARG A 37 4.32 3.25 -1.15
CA ARG A 37 4.11 2.64 -2.46
C ARG A 37 4.30 1.14 -2.37
N VAL A 38 3.31 0.37 -2.82
CA VAL A 38 3.43 -1.08 -2.96
C VAL A 38 4.36 -1.41 -4.13
N LEU A 39 5.40 -2.19 -3.85
CA LEU A 39 6.32 -2.69 -4.87
C LEU A 39 5.80 -4.01 -5.45
N GLU A 40 5.51 -4.97 -4.57
CA GLU A 40 5.06 -6.34 -4.84
C GLU A 40 4.19 -6.87 -3.68
N PRO A 41 3.41 -7.96 -3.88
CA PRO A 41 3.08 -8.57 -5.17
C PRO A 41 2.19 -7.66 -6.03
N VAL A 42 2.07 -7.97 -7.32
CA VAL A 42 1.22 -7.21 -8.27
C VAL A 42 -0.23 -7.16 -7.81
N GLU A 43 -0.73 -8.27 -7.23
CA GLU A 43 -2.08 -8.36 -6.70
C GLU A 43 -2.36 -7.30 -5.62
N LEU A 44 -1.44 -7.11 -4.66
CA LEU A 44 -1.60 -6.09 -3.61
C LEU A 44 -1.61 -4.68 -4.21
N LYS A 45 -0.77 -4.42 -5.20
CA LYS A 45 -0.73 -3.15 -5.92
C LYS A 45 -2.06 -2.86 -6.61
N ASP A 46 -2.66 -3.86 -7.24
CA ASP A 46 -3.93 -3.69 -7.97
C ASP A 46 -5.13 -3.52 -7.03
N ARG A 47 -5.14 -4.23 -5.89
CA ARG A 47 -6.15 -4.04 -4.84
C ARG A 47 -6.08 -2.63 -4.25
N VAL A 48 -4.89 -2.11 -3.93
CA VAL A 48 -4.71 -0.73 -3.45
C VAL A 48 -5.18 0.29 -4.50
N ARG A 49 -4.85 0.10 -5.78
CA ARG A 49 -5.34 0.96 -6.88
C ARG A 49 -6.86 0.93 -7.02
N LYS A 50 -7.47 -0.25 -6.88
CA LYS A 50 -8.94 -0.39 -6.92
C LYS A 50 -9.58 0.39 -5.78
N GLU A 51 -9.03 0.30 -4.57
CA GLU A 51 -9.55 1.02 -3.40
C GLU A 51 -9.42 2.54 -3.58
N ILE A 52 -8.27 3.03 -4.05
CA ILE A 52 -8.07 4.46 -4.36
C ILE A 52 -9.09 4.95 -5.39
N ARG A 53 -9.35 4.19 -6.46
CA ARG A 53 -10.36 4.54 -7.46
C ARG A 53 -11.77 4.56 -6.88
N ALA A 54 -12.10 3.60 -6.02
CA ALA A 54 -13.40 3.56 -5.35
C ALA A 54 -13.59 4.76 -4.41
N MET A 55 -12.57 5.10 -3.63
CA MET A 55 -12.56 6.30 -2.78
C MET A 55 -12.71 7.57 -3.61
N ASN A 56 -11.97 7.69 -4.72
CA ASN A 56 -12.09 8.85 -5.60
C ASN A 56 -13.48 8.94 -6.25
N LYS A 57 -14.11 7.82 -6.58
CA LYS A 57 -15.50 7.82 -7.07
C LYS A 57 -16.50 8.25 -6.00
N LYS A 58 -16.27 7.87 -4.74
CA LYS A 58 -17.18 8.12 -3.61
C LYS A 58 -17.03 9.53 -3.02
N TYR A 59 -15.80 10.03 -2.97
CA TYR A 59 -15.43 11.26 -2.26
C TYR A 59 -14.74 12.30 -3.14
N GLY A 60 -14.33 11.93 -4.36
CA GLY A 60 -13.78 12.88 -5.32
C GLY A 60 -14.87 13.84 -5.77
N ASN A 61 -14.51 15.11 -5.90
CA ASN A 61 -15.44 16.14 -6.32
C ASN A 61 -15.93 15.82 -7.75
N PRO A 62 -17.25 15.73 -8.01
CA PRO A 62 -17.78 15.70 -9.36
C PRO A 62 -17.68 17.13 -9.91
N SER A 63 -16.49 17.52 -10.37
CA SER A 63 -16.31 18.72 -11.19
C SER A 63 -16.49 18.34 -12.66
#